data_AF-A0A6P1F3U3-F1
#
_entry.id   AF-A0A6P1F3U3-F1
#
_cell.length_a   1.000
_cell.length_b   1.000
_cell.length_c   1.000
_cell.angle_alpha   90.00
_cell.angle_beta   90.00
_cell.angle_gamma   90.00
#
_symmetry.space_group_name_H-M   'P 1'
#
loop_
_entity.id
_entity.type
_entity.pdbx_description
1 polymer ?
#
loop_
_entity_poly.entity_id
_entity_poly.type
_entity_poly.pdbx_seq_one_letter_code
_entity_poly.pdbx_strand_id
1 'polypeptide(L)'
;MKRSQDVDEAPELSREQVRTVITGACILGDTTLDAHIDDLWAAKSDPDRMRHLLDRFHCEVEAARTLLAAAGGPEWWSTVDADRLAAACVAARTWAEGDPTCAELKRGFASRLLTVFGVDLAGIPSVRSLSASSGL
;
A
#
# COMPACT_ATOMS: atom_id res chain seq x y z
N MET A 1 8.91 -47.06 -12.86
CA MET A 1 8.58 -45.77 -13.50
C MET A 1 8.38 -44.74 -12.41
N LYS A 2 9.34 -43.83 -12.22
CA LYS A 2 9.32 -42.76 -11.22
C LYS A 2 8.67 -41.55 -11.90
N ARG A 3 7.48 -41.13 -11.46
CA ARG A 3 6.91 -39.85 -11.90
C ARG A 3 7.68 -38.76 -11.18
N SER A 4 8.62 -38.14 -11.88
CA SER A 4 9.16 -36.84 -11.52
C SER A 4 8.02 -35.84 -11.69
N GLN A 5 7.46 -35.41 -10.58
CA GLN A 5 6.54 -34.29 -10.52
C GLN A 5 6.94 -33.48 -9.30
N ASP A 6 8.11 -32.83 -9.38
CA ASP A 6 8.33 -31.57 -8.68
C ASP A 6 7.46 -30.57 -9.42
N VAL A 7 6.22 -30.42 -8.95
CA VAL A 7 5.44 -29.22 -9.22
C VAL A 7 6.26 -28.11 -8.57
N ASP A 8 6.77 -27.20 -9.39
CA ASP A 8 7.27 -25.91 -8.95
C ASP A 8 6.10 -25.17 -8.28
N GLU A 9 5.83 -25.52 -7.02
CA GLU A 9 4.92 -24.80 -6.15
C GLU A 9 5.52 -23.40 -6.01
N ALA A 10 5.00 -22.46 -6.80
CA ALA A 10 5.24 -21.05 -6.56
C ALA A 10 5.04 -20.83 -5.05
N PRO A 11 6.05 -20.34 -4.32
CA PRO A 11 6.00 -20.35 -2.87
C PRO A 11 4.78 -19.54 -2.42
N GLU A 12 3.79 -20.23 -1.86
CA GLU A 12 2.67 -19.57 -1.21
C GLU A 12 3.25 -18.62 -0.17
N LEU A 13 2.89 -17.33 -0.24
CA LEU A 13 3.44 -16.33 0.67
C LEU A 13 3.11 -16.72 2.11
N SER A 14 4.15 -17.04 2.88
CA SER A 14 3.97 -17.38 4.28
C SER A 14 3.49 -16.16 5.06
N ARG A 15 2.77 -16.37 6.17
CA ARG A 15 2.31 -15.28 7.03
C ARG A 15 3.46 -14.38 7.50
N GLU A 16 4.64 -14.93 7.76
CA GLU A 16 5.81 -14.17 8.18
C GLU A 16 6.39 -13.31 7.05
N GLN A 17 6.45 -13.85 5.83
CA GLN A 17 6.84 -13.10 4.64
C GLN A 17 5.88 -11.95 4.38
N VAL A 18 4.56 -12.22 4.46
CA VAL A 18 3.52 -11.19 4.32
C VAL A 18 3.70 -10.09 5.37
N ARG A 19 3.90 -10.42 6.65
CA ARG A 19 4.13 -9.40 7.69
C ARG A 19 5.35 -8.54 7.39
N THR A 20 6.44 -9.16 6.94
CA THR A 20 7.70 -8.45 6.60
C THR A 20 7.47 -7.49 5.42
N VAL A 21 6.89 -8.00 4.33
CA VAL A 21 6.58 -7.23 3.12
C VAL A 21 5.70 -6.02 3.45
N ILE A 22 4.62 -6.25 4.18
CA ILE A 22 3.65 -5.20 4.50
C ILE A 22 4.24 -4.16 5.44
N THR A 23 5.07 -4.57 6.40
CA THR A 23 5.75 -3.62 7.29
C THR A 23 6.66 -2.68 6.49
N GLY A 24 7.50 -3.23 5.61
CA GLY A 24 8.35 -2.44 4.72
C GLY A 24 7.55 -1.52 3.81
N ALA A 25 6.48 -2.05 3.19
CA ALA A 25 5.58 -1.28 2.35
C ALA A 25 4.86 -0.14 3.10
N CYS A 26 4.50 -0.35 4.37
CA CYS A 26 3.87 0.69 5.17
C CYS A 26 4.83 1.84 5.50
N ILE A 27 6.08 1.51 5.86
CA ILE A 27 7.13 2.52 6.09
C ILE A 27 7.39 3.32 4.82
N LEU A 28 7.49 2.63 3.68
CA LEU A 28 7.68 3.27 2.38
C LEU A 28 6.49 4.18 2.04
N GLY A 29 5.26 3.70 2.19
CA GLY A 29 4.06 4.49 1.89
C GLY A 29 3.92 5.74 2.75
N ASP A 30 4.27 5.65 4.04
CA ASP A 30 4.32 6.81 4.95
C ASP A 30 5.41 7.81 4.51
N THR A 31 6.61 7.32 4.16
CA THR A 31 7.72 8.15 3.66
C THR A 31 7.37 8.84 2.35
N THR A 32 6.68 8.16 1.43
CA THR A 32 6.19 8.74 0.18
C THR A 32 5.17 9.83 0.44
N LEU A 33 4.25 9.65 1.39
CA LEU A 33 3.28 10.70 1.73
C LEU A 33 3.96 11.94 2.33
N ASP A 34 4.94 11.75 3.22
CA ASP A 34 5.73 12.86 3.76
C ASP A 34 6.45 13.63 2.64
N ALA A 35 7.09 12.93 1.71
CA ALA A 35 7.72 13.54 0.55
C ALA A 35 6.72 14.32 -0.34
N HIS A 36 5.51 13.79 -0.55
CA HIS A 36 4.47 14.48 -1.31
C HIS A 36 4.00 15.76 -0.60
N ILE A 37 3.86 15.72 0.73
CA ILE A 37 3.53 16.89 1.55
C ILE A 37 4.64 17.94 1.45
N ASP A 38 5.90 17.53 1.53
CA ASP A 38 7.07 18.42 1.39
C ASP A 38 7.12 19.06 -0.01
N ASP A 39 6.87 18.28 -1.06
CA ASP A 39 6.78 18.77 -2.45
C ASP A 39 5.71 19.87 -2.60
N LEU A 40 4.52 19.66 -2.01
CA LEU A 40 3.43 20.66 -2.01
C LEU A 40 3.82 21.92 -1.24
N TRP A 41 4.45 21.77 -0.07
CA TRP A 41 4.93 22.91 0.70
C TRP A 41 5.98 23.72 -0.05
N ALA A 42 6.94 23.05 -0.69
CA ALA A 42 7.98 23.70 -1.49
C ALA A 42 7.41 24.44 -2.71
N ALA A 43 6.31 23.94 -3.29
CA ALA A 43 5.65 24.55 -4.44
C ALA A 43 4.62 25.64 -4.08
N LYS A 44 4.35 25.90 -2.78
CA LYS A 44 3.29 26.81 -2.33
C LYS A 44 3.30 28.20 -3.00
N SER A 45 4.49 28.72 -3.29
CA SER A 45 4.67 30.06 -3.88
C SER A 45 4.85 30.06 -5.41
N ASP A 46 4.78 28.89 -6.05
CA ASP A 46 4.94 28.70 -7.49
C ASP A 46 3.70 28.00 -8.07
N PRO A 47 2.75 28.77 -8.64
CA PRO A 47 1.49 28.23 -9.16
C PRO A 47 1.65 27.21 -10.29
N ASP A 48 2.68 27.35 -11.13
CA ASP A 48 2.89 26.45 -12.27
C ASP A 48 3.47 25.13 -11.78
N ARG A 49 4.45 25.18 -10.87
CA ARG A 49 4.96 23.97 -10.20
C ARG A 49 3.87 23.26 -9.40
N MET A 50 3.04 24.01 -8.67
CA MET A 50 1.90 23.45 -7.94
C MET A 50 0.95 22.71 -8.87
N ARG A 51 0.58 23.30 -10.02
CA ARG A 51 -0.30 22.68 -11.01
C ARG A 51 0.28 21.36 -11.52
N HIS A 52 1.56 21.35 -11.89
CA HIS A 52 2.23 20.13 -12.35
C HIS A 52 2.28 19.03 -11.30
N LEU A 53 2.52 19.37 -10.02
CA LEU A 53 2.49 18.39 -8.93
C LEU A 53 1.09 17.81 -8.73
N LEU A 54 0.05 18.64 -8.75
CA LEU A 54 -1.33 18.19 -8.60
C LEU A 54 -1.76 17.28 -9.76
N ASP A 55 -1.40 17.61 -10.99
CA ASP A 55 -1.69 16.74 -12.16
C ASP A 55 -0.98 15.38 -12.03
N ARG A 56 0.28 15.38 -11.59
CA ARG A 56 1.03 14.14 -11.32
C ARG A 56 0.36 13.32 -10.22
N PHE A 57 0.02 13.93 -9.08
CA PHE A 57 -0.61 13.24 -7.96
C PHE A 57 -2.00 12.72 -8.29
N HIS A 58 -2.76 13.42 -9.13
CA HIS A 58 -4.03 12.90 -9.64
C HIS A 58 -3.80 11.57 -10.39
N CYS A 59 -2.84 11.50 -11.31
CA CYS A 59 -2.50 10.25 -11.99
C CYS A 59 -2.07 9.14 -11.01
N GLU A 60 -1.27 9.47 -10.00
CA GLU A 60 -0.84 8.50 -8.97
C GLU A 60 -2.00 7.99 -8.12
N VAL A 61 -2.95 8.85 -7.75
CA VAL A 61 -4.18 8.48 -7.03
C VAL A 61 -5.05 7.55 -7.88
N GLU A 62 -5.23 7.84 -9.17
CA GLU A 62 -6.03 6.96 -10.05
C GLU A 62 -5.38 5.58 -10.21
N ALA A 63 -4.05 5.52 -10.29
CA ALA A 63 -3.33 4.25 -10.29
C ALA A 63 -3.51 3.48 -8.97
N ALA A 64 -3.41 4.18 -7.83
CA ALA A 64 -3.64 3.60 -6.51
C ALA A 64 -5.08 3.06 -6.36
N ARG A 65 -6.09 3.83 -6.78
CA ARG A 65 -7.50 3.41 -6.79
C ARG A 65 -7.69 2.15 -7.63
N THR A 66 -7.11 2.11 -8.83
CA THR A 66 -7.18 0.95 -9.74
C THR A 66 -6.57 -0.30 -9.09
N LEU A 67 -5.38 -0.16 -8.49
CA LEU A 67 -4.69 -1.26 -7.83
C LEU A 67 -5.49 -1.79 -6.62
N LEU A 68 -5.99 -0.91 -5.77
CA LEU A 68 -6.74 -1.28 -4.58
C LEU A 68 -8.12 -1.86 -4.93
N ALA A 69 -8.77 -1.35 -5.98
CA ALA A 69 -10.02 -1.90 -6.50
C ALA A 69 -9.84 -3.32 -7.04
N ALA A 70 -8.74 -3.58 -7.77
CA ALA A 70 -8.40 -4.92 -8.23
C ALA A 70 -8.22 -5.89 -7.06
N ALA A 71 -7.63 -5.44 -5.95
CA ALA A 71 -7.50 -6.22 -4.71
C ALA A 71 -8.84 -6.48 -3.99
N GLY A 72 -9.98 -5.96 -4.48
CA GLY A 72 -11.30 -6.33 -3.99
C GLY A 72 -11.75 -7.72 -4.47
N GLY A 73 -11.27 -8.18 -5.63
CA GLY A 73 -11.70 -9.44 -6.28
C GLY A 73 -10.93 -10.67 -5.78
N PRO A 74 -11.55 -11.86 -5.71
CA PRO A 74 -10.88 -13.10 -5.30
C PRO A 74 -9.71 -13.50 -6.20
N GLU A 75 -9.78 -13.22 -7.50
CA GLU A 75 -8.77 -13.57 -8.49
C GLU A 75 -7.43 -12.90 -8.19
N TRP A 76 -7.46 -11.67 -7.69
CA TRP A 76 -6.27 -10.93 -7.29
C TRP A 76 -5.49 -11.68 -6.21
N TRP A 77 -6.17 -12.18 -5.17
CA TRP A 77 -5.54 -12.88 -4.05
C TRP A 77 -5.05 -14.28 -4.39
N SER A 78 -5.66 -14.93 -5.39
CA SER A 78 -5.21 -16.24 -5.87
C SER A 78 -3.86 -16.21 -6.59
N THR A 79 -3.42 -15.02 -7.01
CA THR A 79 -2.21 -14.82 -7.84
C THR A 79 -1.30 -13.73 -7.28
N VAL A 80 -1.55 -13.27 -6.05
CA VAL A 80 -0.79 -12.16 -5.48
C VAL A 80 0.61 -12.64 -5.09
N ASP A 81 1.62 -11.90 -5.55
CA ASP A 81 3.01 -12.05 -5.12
C ASP A 81 3.40 -10.94 -4.12
N ALA A 82 4.62 -11.05 -3.59
CA ALA A 82 5.12 -10.10 -2.60
C ALA A 82 5.15 -8.65 -3.12
N ASP A 83 5.53 -8.45 -4.38
CA ASP A 83 5.69 -7.12 -4.97
C ASP A 83 4.33 -6.45 -5.18
N ARG A 84 3.34 -7.20 -5.68
CA ARG A 84 1.98 -6.71 -5.88
C ARG A 84 1.29 -6.43 -4.55
N LEU A 85 1.55 -7.26 -3.53
CA LEU A 85 1.08 -7.02 -2.18
C LEU A 85 1.71 -5.76 -1.58
N ALA A 86 3.04 -5.60 -1.73
CA ALA A 86 3.76 -4.41 -1.28
C ALA A 86 3.21 -3.14 -1.94
N ALA A 87 3.03 -3.16 -3.27
CA ALA A 87 2.51 -2.03 -4.02
C ALA A 87 1.11 -1.61 -3.55
N ALA A 88 0.22 -2.56 -3.28
CA ALA A 88 -1.11 -2.27 -2.73
C ALA A 88 -1.02 -1.66 -1.33
N CYS A 89 -0.11 -2.15 -0.48
CA CYS A 89 0.12 -1.58 0.85
C CYS A 89 0.69 -0.16 0.80
N VAL A 90 1.66 0.11 -0.08
CA VAL A 90 2.21 1.46 -0.32
C VAL A 90 1.08 2.38 -0.77
N ALA A 91 0.33 2.00 -1.81
CA ALA A 91 -0.78 2.79 -2.33
C ALA A 91 -1.83 3.13 -1.25
N ALA A 92 -2.23 2.15 -0.45
CA ALA A 92 -3.16 2.34 0.66
C ALA A 92 -2.62 3.27 1.75
N ARG A 93 -1.31 3.22 2.03
CA ARG A 93 -0.67 4.06 3.05
C ARG A 93 -0.48 5.49 2.57
N THR A 94 -0.06 5.66 1.33
CA THR A 94 0.19 6.98 0.75
C THR A 94 -1.09 7.77 0.51
N TRP A 95 -2.18 7.14 0.05
CA TRP A 95 -3.32 7.90 -0.47
C TRP A 95 -4.59 7.87 0.38
N ALA A 96 -4.76 6.91 1.30
CA ALA A 96 -6.00 6.78 2.06
C ALA A 96 -6.30 7.96 3.01
N GLU A 97 -5.30 8.76 3.39
CA GLU A 97 -5.51 9.93 4.23
C GLU A 97 -6.08 11.12 3.44
N GLY A 98 -5.62 11.30 2.19
CA GLY A 98 -6.02 12.41 1.32
C GLY A 98 -7.15 12.07 0.34
N ASP A 99 -7.45 10.78 0.12
CA ASP A 99 -8.45 10.32 -0.84
C ASP A 99 -9.49 9.36 -0.23
N PRO A 100 -10.79 9.74 -0.18
CA PRO A 100 -11.83 8.93 0.44
C PRO A 100 -12.08 7.60 -0.26
N THR A 101 -11.89 7.53 -1.58
CA THR A 101 -12.03 6.28 -2.35
C THR A 101 -10.94 5.30 -1.95
N CYS A 102 -9.68 5.73 -1.92
CA CYS A 102 -8.58 4.93 -1.37
C CYS A 102 -8.81 4.51 0.09
N ALA A 103 -9.42 5.36 0.91
CA ALA A 103 -9.74 5.03 2.30
C ALA A 103 -10.75 3.88 2.43
N GLU A 104 -11.80 3.87 1.60
CA GLU A 104 -12.76 2.77 1.54
C GLU A 104 -12.09 1.49 1.01
N LEU A 105 -11.37 1.59 -0.12
CA LEU A 105 -10.70 0.44 -0.71
C LEU A 105 -9.64 -0.17 0.23
N LYS A 106 -8.91 0.66 0.98
CA LYS A 106 -7.98 0.22 2.03
C LYS A 106 -8.68 -0.61 3.11
N ARG A 107 -9.89 -0.23 3.54
CA ARG A 107 -10.64 -1.00 4.54
C ARG A 107 -11.00 -2.39 4.02
N GLY A 108 -11.48 -2.48 2.78
CA GLY A 108 -11.73 -3.76 2.12
C GLY A 108 -10.46 -4.61 1.97
N PHE A 109 -9.38 -3.99 1.51
CA PHE A 109 -8.07 -4.62 1.39
C PHE A 109 -7.56 -5.16 2.73
N ALA A 110 -7.61 -4.36 3.80
CA ALA A 110 -7.18 -4.76 5.13
C ALA A 110 -8.01 -5.92 5.69
N SER A 111 -9.33 -5.88 5.51
CA SER A 111 -10.21 -6.99 5.89
C SER A 111 -9.81 -8.29 5.18
N ARG A 112 -9.51 -8.20 3.88
CA ARG A 112 -9.18 -9.38 3.08
C ARG A 112 -7.78 -9.90 3.36
N LEU A 113 -6.82 -9.02 3.63
CA LEU A 113 -5.49 -9.38 4.11
C LEU A 113 -5.57 -10.19 5.42
N LEU A 114 -6.43 -9.77 6.35
CA LEU A 114 -6.66 -10.49 7.60
C LEU A 114 -7.28 -11.87 7.33
N THR A 115 -8.25 -11.96 6.41
CA THR A 115 -8.89 -13.23 6.05
C THR A 115 -7.94 -14.19 5.34
N VAL A 116 -7.14 -13.72 4.38
CA VAL A 116 -6.29 -14.57 3.53
C VAL A 116 -5.00 -14.97 4.24
N PHE A 117 -4.35 -14.02 4.92
CA PHE A 117 -3.02 -14.24 5.50
C PHE A 117 -2.99 -14.17 7.04
N GLY A 118 -4.10 -13.82 7.70
CA GLY A 118 -4.12 -13.63 9.15
C GLY A 118 -3.26 -12.44 9.62
N VAL A 119 -3.08 -11.44 8.76
CA VAL A 119 -2.28 -10.23 9.02
C VAL A 119 -3.19 -9.01 9.06
N ASP A 120 -3.15 -8.29 10.18
CA ASP A 120 -3.89 -7.06 10.35
C ASP A 120 -3.04 -5.86 9.95
N LEU A 121 -3.50 -5.12 8.93
CA LEU A 121 -2.85 -3.89 8.46
C LEU A 121 -2.99 -2.75 9.47
N ALA A 122 -4.07 -2.73 10.27
CA ALA A 122 -4.29 -1.70 11.29
C ALA A 122 -3.32 -1.82 12.46
N GLY A 123 -2.84 -3.04 12.74
CA GLY A 123 -1.81 -3.30 13.75
C GLY A 123 -0.40 -2.83 13.38
N ILE A 124 -0.18 -2.32 12.15
CA ILE A 124 1.10 -1.74 11.73
C ILE A 124 1.05 -0.24 12.00
N PRO A 125 1.80 0.28 12.98
CA PRO A 125 1.76 1.69 13.33
C PRO A 125 2.27 2.53 12.17
N SER A 126 1.68 3.73 11.99
CA SER A 126 2.24 4.72 11.07
C SER A 126 3.42 5.44 11.72
N VAL A 127 4.48 5.70 10.94
CA VAL A 127 5.66 6.44 11.39
C VAL A 127 5.27 7.84 11.93
N ARG A 128 4.28 8.48 11.30
CA ARG A 128 3.72 9.77 11.76
C ARG A 128 3.00 9.68 13.10
N SER A 129 2.29 8.59 13.37
CA SER A 129 1.61 8.37 14.66
C SER A 129 2.59 8.16 15.82
N LEU A 130 3.77 7.61 15.54
CA LEU A 130 4.82 7.37 16.53
C LEU A 130 5.60 8.66 16.86
N SER A 131 5.76 9.55 15.88
CA SER A 131 6.37 10.86 16.09
C SER A 131 5.50 11.77 16.99
N ALA A 132 4.16 11.74 16.82
CA ALA A 132 3.23 12.52 17.64
C ALA A 132 3.17 12.09 19.13
N SER A 133 3.59 10.87 19.46
CA SER A 133 3.51 10.31 20.82
C SER A 133 4.82 10.40 21.62
N SER A 134 5.92 10.89 21.01
CA SER A 134 7.22 11.08 21.68
C SER A 134 7.53 12.55 22.04
N GLY A 135 6.53 13.44 21.92
CA GLY A 135 6.65 14.89 22.13
C GLY A 135 5.94 15.43 23.37
N LEU A 136 5.92 14.68 24.48
CA LEU A 136 5.40 15.13 25.80
C LEU A 136 6.46 14.95 26.89
#